data_AF-A0A101IUF9-F1
#
_entry.id   AF-A0A101IUF9-F1
#
_cell.length_a   1.000
_cell.length_b   1.000
_cell.length_c   1.000
_cell.angle_alpha   90.00
_cell.angle_beta   90.00
_cell.angle_gamma   90.00
#
_symmetry.space_group_name_H-M   'P 1'
#
loop_
_entity.id
_entity.type
_entity.pdbx_description
1 polymer ?
#
loop_
_entity_poly.entity_id
_entity_poly.type
_entity_poly.pdbx_seq_one_letter_code
_entity_poly.pdbx_strand_id
1 'polypeptide(L)'
;MMDMAESANRVYAIKTTAKQERTVADNIEKVTREQKDIHVMAVMVPEELKGYVLVESPDSIARIEQLVELIPHARAVVQGSTVLSEVEHFLVPKPVVSGITEGTIVEIVAGPFKGEKAVVKRIDTGKEEITVELYESMVPIPITVRGDSVRVVERSEDAN
;
A
#
# COMPACT_ATOMS: atom_id res chain seq x y z
N MET A 1 2.18 -16.43 37.76
CA MET A 1 1.02 -15.77 37.11
C MET A 1 1.45 -14.33 36.89
N MET A 2 1.95 -14.02 35.70
CA MET A 2 2.29 -12.64 35.35
C MET A 2 0.98 -11.94 35.01
N ASP A 3 0.73 -10.85 35.72
CA ASP A 3 -0.41 -9.97 35.55
C ASP A 3 -0.37 -9.43 34.11
N MET A 4 -1.19 -10.00 33.23
CA MET A 4 -1.42 -9.43 31.90
C MET A 4 -2.33 -8.23 32.10
N ALA A 5 -1.75 -7.11 32.49
CA ALA A 5 -2.38 -5.83 32.21
C ALA A 5 -2.67 -5.81 30.70
N GLU A 6 -3.93 -5.65 30.32
CA GLU A 6 -4.33 -5.31 28.95
C GLU A 6 -3.65 -3.99 28.58
N SER A 7 -2.39 -4.06 28.14
CA SER A 7 -1.72 -2.90 27.57
C SER A 7 -2.33 -2.72 26.19
N ALA A 8 -3.24 -1.76 26.08
CA ALA A 8 -3.88 -1.43 24.81
C ALA A 8 -2.79 -1.12 23.78
N ASN A 9 -2.75 -1.89 22.69
CA ASN A 9 -1.81 -1.66 21.61
C ASN A 9 -1.95 -0.24 21.08
N ARG A 10 -0.82 0.41 20.86
CA ARG A 10 -0.74 1.72 20.23
C ARG A 10 0.09 1.61 18.96
N VAL A 11 -0.22 2.48 18.02
CA VAL A 11 0.50 2.58 16.75
C VAL A 11 1.43 3.78 16.82
N TYR A 12 2.70 3.54 16.53
CA TYR A 12 3.77 4.52 16.49
C TYR A 12 4.23 4.72 15.05
N ALA A 13 4.42 5.97 14.64
CA ALA A 13 5.01 6.28 13.35
C ALA A 13 6.53 6.47 13.52
N ILE A 14 7.33 5.68 12.80
CA ILE A 14 8.78 5.79 12.77
C ILE A 14 9.18 6.46 11.45
N LYS A 15 9.88 7.59 11.55
CA LYS A 15 10.47 8.27 10.40
C LYS A 15 11.66 7.46 9.88
N THR A 16 11.70 7.28 8.57
CA THR A 16 12.76 6.53 7.88
C THR A 16 13.48 7.41 6.87
N THR A 17 14.58 6.88 6.33
CA THR A 17 15.15 7.42 5.10
C THR A 17 14.21 7.09 3.96
N ALA A 18 13.86 8.07 3.11
CA ALA A 18 12.94 7.86 1.99
C ALA A 18 13.38 6.68 1.11
N LYS A 19 12.42 5.84 0.70
CA LYS A 19 12.64 4.60 -0.08
C LYS A 19 13.33 3.45 0.70
N GLN A 20 13.53 3.58 2.00
CA GLN A 20 14.06 2.52 2.87
C GLN A 20 13.00 1.95 3.83
N GLU A 21 11.72 2.28 3.64
CA GLU A 21 10.63 1.90 4.55
C GLU A 21 10.54 0.37 4.70
N ARG A 22 10.63 -0.37 3.59
CA ARG A 22 10.62 -1.83 3.61
C ARG A 22 11.84 -2.42 4.32
N THR A 23 13.03 -1.89 4.02
CA THR A 23 14.28 -2.30 4.68
C THR A 23 14.21 -2.09 6.19
N VAL A 24 13.65 -0.95 6.64
CA VAL A 24 13.45 -0.64 8.06
C VAL A 24 12.50 -1.65 8.70
N ALA A 25 11.36 -1.95 8.06
CA ALA A 25 10.40 -2.92 8.56
C ALA A 25 11.02 -4.33 8.69
N ASP A 26 11.76 -4.78 7.68
CA ASP A 26 12.44 -6.09 7.71
C ASP A 26 13.52 -6.15 8.82
N ASN A 27 14.20 -5.04 9.10
CA ASN A 27 15.17 -4.96 10.20
C ASN A 27 14.49 -4.94 11.58
N ILE A 28 13.35 -4.26 11.73
CA ILE A 28 12.56 -4.27 12.98
C ILE A 28 12.14 -5.72 13.30
N GLU A 29 11.65 -6.44 12.30
CA GLU A 29 11.27 -7.85 12.44
C GLU A 29 12.45 -8.70 12.94
N LYS A 30 13.63 -8.55 12.33
CA LYS A 30 14.84 -9.28 12.75
C LYS A 30 15.25 -8.96 14.19
N VAL A 31 15.34 -7.68 14.54
CA VAL A 31 15.79 -7.25 15.88
C VAL A 31 14.81 -7.72 16.95
N THR A 32 13.50 -7.57 16.74
CA THR A 32 12.47 -7.97 17.72
C THR A 32 12.38 -9.49 17.89
N ARG A 33 12.77 -10.27 16.87
CA ARG A 33 12.90 -11.73 16.99
C ARG A 33 14.06 -12.14 17.89
N GLU A 34 15.16 -11.41 17.85
CA GLU A 34 16.37 -11.67 18.65
C GLU A 34 16.29 -11.07 20.07
N GLN A 35 15.72 -9.87 20.18
CA GLN A 35 15.57 -9.09 21.40
C GLN A 35 14.13 -9.17 21.90
N LYS A 36 13.89 -10.05 22.89
CA LYS A 36 12.54 -10.33 23.43
C LYS A 36 12.02 -9.27 24.41
N ASP A 37 12.79 -8.23 24.63
CA ASP A 37 12.54 -7.18 25.61
C ASP A 37 11.80 -5.98 24.99
N ILE A 38 11.71 -5.90 23.65
CA ILE A 38 10.87 -4.93 22.92
C ILE A 38 9.77 -5.71 22.20
N HIS A 39 8.51 -5.43 22.53
CA HIS A 39 7.36 -6.12 21.96
C HIS A 39 6.81 -5.35 20.77
N VAL A 40 6.96 -5.89 19.56
CA VAL A 40 6.31 -5.37 18.35
C VAL A 40 5.31 -6.42 17.86
N MET A 41 4.05 -6.02 17.75
CA MET A 41 2.95 -6.92 17.33
C MET A 41 2.83 -6.95 15.81
N ALA A 42 2.95 -5.77 15.18
CA ALA A 42 2.86 -5.63 13.73
C ALA A 42 3.72 -4.46 13.24
N VAL A 43 4.16 -4.58 11.99
CA VAL A 43 4.83 -3.50 11.25
C VAL A 43 4.12 -3.34 9.91
N MET A 44 3.70 -2.12 9.61
CA MET A 44 3.01 -1.78 8.38
C MET A 44 3.82 -0.76 7.58
N VAL A 45 3.90 -0.98 6.26
CA VAL A 45 4.58 -0.09 5.31
C VAL A 45 3.55 0.34 4.26
N PRO A 46 2.71 1.36 4.55
CA PRO A 46 1.75 1.86 3.57
C PRO A 46 2.46 2.49 2.36
N GLU A 47 2.03 2.18 1.15
CA GLU A 47 2.66 2.74 -0.06
C GLU A 47 2.45 4.25 -0.17
N GLU A 48 1.34 4.77 0.35
CA GLU A 48 0.98 6.18 0.36
C GLU A 48 1.82 6.98 1.36
N LEU A 49 2.34 6.34 2.40
CA LEU A 49 3.05 7.00 3.49
C LEU A 49 4.57 6.95 3.28
N LYS A 50 5.08 7.83 2.43
CA LYS A 50 6.53 7.89 2.12
C LYS A 50 7.35 8.39 3.30
N GLY A 51 8.47 7.73 3.57
CA GLY A 51 9.42 8.09 4.63
C GLY A 51 8.98 7.74 6.04
N TYR A 52 7.95 6.90 6.20
CA TYR A 52 7.54 6.40 7.51
C TYR A 52 7.19 4.92 7.48
N VAL A 53 7.25 4.30 8.65
CA VAL A 53 6.77 2.95 8.93
C VAL A 53 5.88 3.02 10.17
N LEU A 54 4.78 2.28 10.18
CA LEU A 54 3.89 2.20 11.34
C LEU A 54 4.20 0.93 12.12
N VAL A 55 4.32 1.05 13.45
CA VAL A 55 4.65 -0.05 14.35
C VAL A 55 3.57 -0.15 15.43
N GLU A 56 2.92 -1.30 15.52
CA GLU A 56 1.96 -1.61 16.57
C GLU A 56 2.68 -2.27 17.74
N SER A 57 2.49 -1.72 18.95
CA SER A 57 3.14 -2.24 20.15
C SER A 57 2.34 -1.95 21.42
N PRO A 58 2.36 -2.86 22.41
CA PRO A 58 1.86 -2.61 23.76
C PRO A 58 2.85 -1.80 24.62
N ASP A 59 4.11 -1.65 24.17
CA ASP A 59 5.16 -0.96 24.91
C ASP A 59 5.04 0.57 24.76
N SER A 60 5.67 1.30 25.68
CA SER A 60 5.70 2.77 25.65
C SER A 60 6.55 3.34 24.51
N ILE A 61 6.32 4.60 24.15
CA ILE A 61 7.11 5.31 23.13
C ILE A 61 8.62 5.26 23.39
N ALA A 62 9.05 5.37 24.65
CA ALA A 62 10.47 5.31 25.02
C ALA A 62 11.11 3.97 24.62
N ARG A 63 10.33 2.89 24.62
CA ARG A 63 10.81 1.57 24.19
C ARG A 63 10.96 1.48 22.67
N ILE A 64 10.04 2.13 21.94
CA ILE A 64 10.11 2.24 20.48
C ILE A 64 11.26 3.17 20.06
N GLU A 65 11.57 4.20 20.85
CA GLU A 65 12.76 5.04 20.62
C GLU A 65 14.05 4.22 20.75
N GLN A 66 14.15 3.36 21.76
CA GLN A 66 15.28 2.42 21.89
C GLN A 66 15.36 1.43 20.72
N LEU A 67 14.22 0.94 20.22
CA LEU A 67 14.19 0.12 19.02
C LEU A 67 14.80 0.87 17.84
N VAL A 68 14.39 2.12 17.61
CA VAL A 68 14.86 2.94 16.48
C VAL A 68 16.39 3.09 16.46
N GLU A 69 17.04 3.19 17.61
CA GLU A 69 18.52 3.27 17.70
C GLU A 69 19.23 2.02 17.14
N LEU A 70 18.55 0.86 17.16
CA LEU A 70 19.08 -0.41 16.67
C LEU A 70 18.83 -0.63 15.17
N ILE A 71 17.99 0.19 14.53
CA ILE A 71 17.52 -0.05 13.16
C ILE A 71 18.20 0.90 12.17
N PRO A 72 19.04 0.38 11.25
CA PRO A 72 19.60 1.18 10.17
C PRO A 72 18.51 1.88 9.36
N HIS A 73 18.74 3.14 9.02
CA HIS A 73 17.84 4.02 8.26
C HIS A 73 16.55 4.46 8.98
N ALA A 74 16.24 3.93 10.16
CA ALA A 74 15.28 4.56 11.06
C ALA A 74 15.89 5.85 11.65
N ARG A 75 15.09 6.88 11.82
CA ARG A 75 15.56 8.23 12.19
C ARG A 75 15.04 8.67 13.55
N ALA A 76 13.74 8.58 13.75
CA ALA A 76 13.08 9.03 14.97
C ALA A 76 11.66 8.46 15.03
N VAL A 77 11.13 8.34 16.24
CA VAL A 77 9.70 8.12 16.46
C VAL A 77 9.00 9.49 16.43
N VAL A 78 7.87 9.58 15.74
CA VAL A 78 7.01 10.77 15.78
C VAL A 78 6.42 10.88 17.18
N GLN A 79 6.40 12.09 17.75
CA GLN A 79 5.85 12.30 19.08
C GLN A 79 4.37 11.93 19.13
N GLY A 80 3.99 11.23 20.21
CA GLY A 80 2.66 10.71 20.39
C GLY A 80 2.47 9.32 19.78
N SER A 81 1.23 8.88 19.78
CA SER A 81 0.84 7.56 19.28
C SER A 81 -0.63 7.57 18.96
N THR A 82 -1.01 6.74 18.01
CA THR A 82 -2.37 6.63 17.52
C THR A 82 -2.96 5.25 17.82
N VAL A 83 -4.25 5.08 17.55
CA VAL A 83 -5.00 3.83 17.62
C VAL A 83 -5.20 3.26 16.22
N LEU A 84 -5.53 1.96 16.14
CA LEU A 84 -5.72 1.27 14.88
C LEU A 84 -6.73 1.98 13.95
N SER A 85 -7.85 2.48 14.49
CA SER A 85 -8.91 3.12 13.72
C SER A 85 -8.47 4.36 12.92
N GLU A 86 -7.41 5.05 13.32
CA GLU A 86 -6.89 6.19 12.56
C GLU A 86 -6.02 5.75 11.36
N VAL A 87 -5.47 4.53 11.39
CA VAL A 87 -4.58 3.99 10.35
C VAL A 87 -5.23 2.89 9.50
N GLU A 88 -6.46 2.49 9.81
CA GLU A 88 -7.24 1.46 9.08
C GLU A 88 -7.40 1.77 7.59
N HIS A 89 -7.45 3.04 7.20
CA HIS A 89 -7.57 3.43 5.80
C HIS A 89 -6.37 2.98 4.94
N PHE A 90 -5.21 2.69 5.54
CA PHE A 90 -4.06 2.08 4.85
C PHE A 90 -4.20 0.57 4.66
N LEU A 91 -5.09 -0.08 5.41
CA LEU A 91 -5.38 -1.52 5.29
C LEU A 91 -6.41 -1.82 4.19
N VAL A 92 -7.04 -0.79 3.63
CA VAL A 92 -7.98 -0.95 2.53
C VAL A 92 -7.18 -1.05 1.22
N PRO A 93 -7.14 -2.23 0.56
CA PRO A 93 -6.48 -2.33 -0.73
C PRO A 93 -7.18 -1.42 -1.73
N LYS A 94 -6.39 -0.68 -2.51
CA LYS A 94 -6.94 0.10 -3.62
C LYS A 94 -7.52 -0.86 -4.66
N PRO A 95 -8.72 -0.57 -5.20
CA PRO A 95 -9.26 -1.34 -6.31
C PRO A 95 -8.25 -1.39 -7.46
N VAL A 96 -8.19 -2.50 -8.19
CA VAL A 96 -7.20 -2.66 -9.27
C VAL A 96 -7.39 -1.64 -10.38
N VAL A 97 -8.64 -1.15 -10.55
CA VAL A 97 -8.98 -0.09 -11.50
C VAL A 97 -8.60 1.32 -11.00
N SER A 98 -8.04 1.45 -9.80
CA SER A 98 -7.64 2.74 -9.21
C SER A 98 -6.53 3.39 -10.04
N GLY A 99 -6.76 4.62 -10.49
CA GLY A 99 -5.82 5.37 -11.33
C GLY A 99 -5.99 5.14 -12.84
N ILE A 100 -6.95 4.31 -13.25
CA ILE A 100 -7.46 4.26 -14.63
C ILE A 100 -8.59 5.29 -14.73
N THR A 101 -8.58 6.09 -15.79
CA THR A 101 -9.64 7.06 -16.10
C THR A 101 -10.24 6.76 -17.47
N GLU A 102 -11.45 7.25 -17.72
CA GLU A 102 -12.02 7.23 -19.07
C GLU A 102 -11.09 7.98 -20.03
N GLY A 103 -10.85 7.40 -21.21
CA GLY A 103 -9.87 7.88 -22.19
C GLY A 103 -8.45 7.35 -21.99
N THR A 104 -8.12 6.70 -20.86
CA THR A 104 -6.83 6.02 -20.69
C THR A 104 -6.64 4.94 -21.76
N ILE A 105 -5.45 4.85 -22.34
CA ILE A 105 -5.08 3.77 -23.26
C ILE A 105 -4.45 2.64 -22.46
N VAL A 106 -5.05 1.46 -22.56
CA VAL A 106 -4.62 0.25 -21.88
C VAL A 106 -4.32 -0.86 -22.88
N GLU A 107 -3.41 -1.75 -22.54
CA GLU A 107 -3.16 -3.00 -23.25
C GLU A 107 -3.80 -4.15 -22.48
N ILE A 108 -4.56 -4.99 -23.16
CA ILE A 108 -5.14 -6.18 -22.55
C ILE A 108 -4.06 -7.25 -22.42
N VAL A 109 -3.79 -7.76 -21.22
CA VAL A 109 -2.69 -8.72 -20.96
C VAL A 109 -3.17 -10.17 -20.82
N ALA A 110 -4.48 -10.40 -20.79
CA ALA A 110 -5.11 -11.71 -20.61
C ALA A 110 -6.36 -11.90 -21.48
N GLY A 111 -6.76 -13.16 -21.67
CA GLY A 111 -7.95 -13.50 -22.46
C GLY A 111 -7.73 -13.44 -23.98
N PRO A 112 -8.82 -13.52 -24.77
CA PRO A 112 -8.75 -13.65 -26.23
C PRO A 112 -8.22 -12.40 -26.95
N PHE A 113 -8.27 -11.24 -26.30
CA PHE A 113 -7.80 -9.95 -26.84
C PHE A 113 -6.41 -9.56 -26.29
N LYS A 114 -5.65 -10.53 -25.78
CA LYS A 114 -4.31 -10.29 -25.23
C LYS A 114 -3.38 -9.66 -26.28
N GLY A 115 -2.72 -8.57 -25.90
CA GLY A 115 -1.79 -7.79 -26.74
C GLY A 115 -2.46 -6.61 -27.45
N GLU A 116 -3.79 -6.54 -27.46
CA GLU A 116 -4.53 -5.46 -28.10
C GLU A 116 -4.56 -4.20 -27.23
N LYS A 117 -4.45 -3.04 -27.88
CA LYS A 117 -4.65 -1.74 -27.24
C LYS A 117 -6.12 -1.33 -27.29
N ALA A 118 -6.60 -0.76 -26.20
CA ALA A 118 -7.98 -0.33 -26.07
C ALA A 118 -8.09 0.98 -25.27
N VAL A 119 -9.12 1.77 -25.57
CA VAL A 119 -9.44 3.01 -24.85
C VAL A 119 -10.53 2.71 -23.83
N VAL A 120 -10.30 3.13 -22.59
CA VAL A 120 -11.29 2.98 -21.51
C VAL A 120 -12.48 3.91 -21.76
N LYS A 121 -13.69 3.35 -21.77
CA LYS A 121 -14.95 4.11 -21.94
C LYS A 121 -15.76 4.22 -20.67
N ARG A 122 -15.67 3.23 -19.79
CA ARG A 122 -16.40 3.19 -18.52
C ARG A 122 -15.64 2.36 -17.51
N ILE A 123 -15.76 2.73 -16.25
CA ILE A 123 -15.15 2.02 -15.12
C ILE A 123 -16.26 1.66 -14.11
N ASP A 124 -16.27 0.40 -13.66
CA ASP A 124 -17.07 -0.07 -12.54
C ASP A 124 -16.12 -0.44 -11.39
N THR A 125 -15.94 0.50 -10.46
CA THR A 125 -15.06 0.32 -9.29
C THR A 125 -15.59 -0.71 -8.29
N GLY A 126 -16.90 -0.94 -8.25
CA GLY A 126 -17.51 -1.91 -7.34
C GLY A 126 -17.27 -3.35 -7.79
N LYS A 127 -17.17 -3.58 -9.11
CA LYS A 127 -16.86 -4.89 -9.70
C LYS A 127 -15.40 -5.05 -10.12
N GLU A 128 -14.62 -3.98 -10.04
CA GLU A 128 -13.25 -3.92 -10.55
C GLU A 128 -13.16 -4.30 -12.05
N GLU A 129 -14.15 -3.87 -12.82
CA GLU A 129 -14.27 -4.09 -14.26
C GLU A 129 -14.18 -2.77 -15.03
N ILE A 130 -13.64 -2.83 -16.24
CA ILE A 130 -13.59 -1.70 -17.17
C ILE A 130 -14.20 -2.11 -18.49
N THR A 131 -14.97 -1.20 -19.10
CA THR A 131 -15.42 -1.33 -20.48
C THR A 131 -14.47 -0.56 -21.38
N VAL A 132 -13.89 -1.26 -22.35
CA VAL A 132 -12.90 -0.72 -23.28
C VAL A 132 -13.34 -0.91 -24.73
N GLU A 133 -12.85 -0.07 -25.61
CA GLU A 133 -13.02 -0.21 -27.07
C GLU A 133 -11.64 -0.35 -27.71
N LEU A 134 -11.47 -1.32 -28.61
CA LEU A 134 -10.20 -1.57 -29.29
C LEU A 134 -9.78 -0.35 -30.13
N TYR A 135 -8.51 0.06 -29.98
CA TYR A 135 -7.97 1.27 -30.61
C TYR A 135 -7.88 1.15 -32.14
N GLU A 136 -7.59 -0.05 -32.65
CA GLU A 136 -7.39 -0.30 -34.09
C GLU A 136 -8.66 -0.78 -34.82
N SER A 137 -9.81 -0.85 -34.13
CA SER A 137 -11.05 -1.33 -34.74
C SER A 137 -11.76 -0.24 -35.53
N MET A 138 -12.13 -0.54 -36.78
CA MET A 138 -12.97 0.36 -37.60
C MET A 138 -14.39 0.53 -37.03
N VAL A 139 -14.87 -0.43 -36.23
CA VAL A 139 -16.19 -0.40 -35.59
C VAL A 139 -15.99 -0.46 -34.07
N PRO A 140 -16.53 0.49 -33.28
CA PRO A 140 -16.39 0.44 -31.83
C PRO A 140 -17.20 -0.73 -31.27
N ILE A 141 -16.50 -1.72 -30.73
CA ILE A 141 -17.11 -2.86 -30.03
C ILE A 141 -16.72 -2.73 -28.54
N PRO A 142 -17.68 -2.48 -27.64
CA PRO A 142 -17.39 -2.39 -26.21
C PRO A 142 -17.15 -3.79 -25.64
N ILE A 143 -16.01 -3.96 -24.97
CA ILE A 143 -15.61 -5.21 -24.32
C ILE A 143 -15.43 -4.91 -22.83
N THR A 144 -16.03 -5.73 -21.96
CA THR A 144 -15.82 -5.61 -20.51
C THR A 144 -14.75 -6.60 -20.07
N VAL A 145 -13.72 -6.10 -19.39
CA VAL A 145 -12.60 -6.88 -18.86
C VAL A 145 -12.35 -6.50 -17.41
N ARG A 146 -11.72 -7.40 -16.64
CA ARG A 146 -11.29 -7.11 -15.27
C ARG A 146 -10.12 -6.13 -15.28
N GLY A 147 -10.05 -5.26 -14.29
CA GLY A 147 -8.97 -4.27 -14.16
C GLY A 147 -7.58 -4.88 -14.05
N ASP A 148 -7.45 -6.07 -13.47
CA ASP A 148 -6.18 -6.81 -13.37
C ASP A 148 -5.72 -7.46 -14.68
N SER A 149 -6.61 -7.51 -15.66
CA SER A 149 -6.35 -8.09 -16.98
C SER A 149 -5.87 -7.05 -17.99
N VAL A 150 -5.58 -5.82 -17.53
CA VAL A 150 -5.07 -4.74 -18.36
C VAL A 150 -3.84 -4.08 -17.77
N ARG A 151 -3.04 -3.46 -18.63
CA ARG A 151 -1.86 -2.68 -18.27
C ARG A 151 -1.98 -1.28 -18.87
N VAL A 152 -1.83 -0.25 -18.06
CA VAL A 152 -1.86 1.15 -18.54
C VAL A 152 -0.66 1.40 -19.45
N VAL A 153 -0.93 1.95 -20.64
CA VAL A 153 0.10 2.36 -21.62
C VAL A 153 0.27 3.87 -21.59
N GLU A 154 -0.83 4.61 -21.68
CA GLU A 154 -0.85 6.08 -21.64
C GLU A 154 -2.00 6.55 -20.76
N ARG A 155 -1.71 7.41 -19.77
CA ARG A 155 -2.74 8.04 -18.95
C ARG A 155 -3.34 9.21 -19.70
N SER A 156 -4.64 9.42 -19.52
CA SER A 156 -5.32 10.57 -20.15
C SER A 156 -4.73 11.92 -19.74
N GLU A 157 -4.11 12.01 -18.56
CA GLU A 157 -3.49 13.22 -18.02
C GLU A 157 -2.17 13.61 -18.71
N ASP A 158 -1.49 12.65 -19.36
CA ASP A 158 -0.22 12.88 -20.07
C ASP A 158 -0.43 13.36 -21.53
N ALA A 159 -1.69 13.44 -21.99
CA ALA A 159 -2.05 13.82 -23.36
C ALA A 159 -2.32 15.32 -23.55
N ASN A 160 -1.90 16.17 -22.60
CA ASN A 160 -2.05 17.64 -22.63
C ASN A 160 -0.74 18.38 -22.38
#